data_AF-A0A1V9YAA8-F1
#
_entry.id   AF-A0A1V9YAA8-F1
#
_cell.length_a   1.000
_cell.length_b   1.000
_cell.length_c   1.000
_cell.angle_alpha   90.00
_cell.angle_beta   90.00
_cell.angle_gamma   90.00
#
_symmetry.space_group_name_H-M   'P 1'
#
loop_
_entity.id
_entity.type
_entity.pdbx_description
1 polymer ?
#
loop_
_entity_poly.entity_id
_entity_poly.type
_entity_poly.pdbx_seq_one_letter_code
_entity_poly.pdbx_strand_id
1 'polypeptide(L)' 'MEALDACEAYKAKARACYGSWFDGLLKGNFVPSDCDQETDDYKQCILEKMEEMKKAKPTEKKP' A
#
# COMPACT_ATOMS: atom_id res chain seq x y z
N MET A 1 -2.49 12.25 7.73
CA MET A 1 -2.81 11.16 6.79
C MET A 1 -3.40 9.99 7.57
N GLU A 2 -4.47 10.23 8.33
CA GLU A 2 -5.11 9.20 9.17
C GLU A 2 -5.88 8.16 8.33
N ALA A 3 -6.34 8.54 7.14
CA ALA A 3 -7.01 7.62 6.23
C ALA A 3 -6.10 6.48 5.72
N LEU A 4 -4.78 6.67 5.74
CA LEU A 4 -3.80 5.64 5.38
C LEU A 4 -3.45 4.74 6.57
N ASP A 5 -3.81 5.12 7.79
CA ASP A 5 -3.57 4.35 9.01
C ASP A 5 -4.40 3.04 8.99
N ALA A 6 -5.62 3.10 8.45
CA ALA A 6 -6.43 1.90 8.17
C ALA A 6 -5.72 0.93 7.20
N CYS A 7 -4.83 1.44 6.35
CA CYS A 7 -4.03 0.65 5.41
C CYS A 7 -2.66 0.22 5.98
N GLU A 8 -2.23 0.72 7.15
CA GLU A 8 -0.95 0.35 7.78
C GLU A 8 -0.90 -1.15 8.11
N ALA A 9 -2.04 -1.77 8.42
CA ALA A 9 -2.11 -3.22 8.65
C ALA A 9 -1.72 -4.03 7.39
N TYR A 10 -2.15 -3.59 6.21
CA TYR A 10 -1.81 -4.21 4.93
C TYR A 10 -0.35 -3.90 4.54
N LYS A 11 0.11 -2.68 4.82
CA LYS A 11 1.52 -2.28 4.67
C LYS A 11 2.45 -3.16 5.51
N ALA A 12 2.08 -3.45 6.76
CA ALA A 12 2.88 -4.27 7.66
C ALA A 12 3.02 -5.71 7.13
N LYS A 13 1.94 -6.27 6.57
CA LYS A 13 1.97 -7.58 5.90
C LYS A 13 2.86 -7.58 4.65
N ALA A 14 2.64 -6.63 3.74
CA ALA A 14 3.47 -6.49 2.53
C ALA A 14 4.96 -6.30 2.90
N ARG A 15 5.25 -5.48 3.91
CA ARG A 15 6.62 -5.26 4.39
C ARG A 15 7.25 -6.50 5.02
N ALA A 16 6.49 -7.31 5.75
CA ALA A 16 6.99 -8.56 6.31
C ALA A 16 7.35 -9.57 5.21
N CYS A 17 6.49 -9.68 4.18
CA CYS A 17 6.74 -10.51 3.02
C CYS A 17 7.97 -10.03 2.23
N TYR A 18 8.02 -8.73 1.90
CA TYR A 18 9.18 -8.13 1.23
C TYR A 18 10.45 -8.21 2.07
N GLY A 19 10.37 -8.15 3.40
CA GLY A 19 11.53 -8.27 4.27
C GLY A 19 12.24 -9.62 4.11
N SER A 20 11.46 -10.70 4.02
CA SER A 20 12.01 -12.05 3.80
C SER A 20 12.58 -12.21 2.39
N TRP A 21 11.90 -11.65 1.39
CA TRP A 21 12.39 -11.61 0.02
C TRP A 21 13.67 -10.78 -0.11
N PHE A 22 13.74 -9.63 0.56
CA PHE A 22 14.87 -8.71 0.52
C PHE A 22 16.10 -9.29 1.21
N ASP A 23 15.93 -10.05 2.29
CA ASP A 23 17.04 -10.84 2.88
C ASP A 23 17.60 -11.86 1.89
N GLY A 24 16.73 -12.54 1.13
CA GLY A 24 17.13 -13.40 0.02
C GLY A 24 17.88 -12.65 -1.08
N LEU A 25 17.39 -11.46 -1.45
CA LEU A 25 18.02 -10.58 -2.44
C LEU A 25 19.44 -10.16 -1.99
N LEU A 26 19.61 -9.77 -0.72
CA LEU A 26 20.91 -9.42 -0.14
C LEU A 26 21.88 -10.59 -0.11
N LYS A 27 21.38 -11.84 -0.02
CA LYS A 27 22.16 -13.07 -0.14
C LYS A 27 22.47 -13.47 -1.58
N GLY A 28 22.06 -12.67 -2.57
CA GLY A 28 22.29 -12.91 -3.99
C GLY A 28 21.21 -13.75 -4.68
N ASN A 29 20.04 -13.91 -4.05
CA ASN A 29 18.91 -14.67 -4.60
C ASN A 29 17.92 -13.72 -5.27
N PHE A 30 18.02 -13.59 -6.59
CA PHE A 30 17.17 -12.74 -7.43
C PHE A 30 15.90 -13.48 -7.87
N VAL A 31 15.11 -13.95 -6.91
CA VAL A 31 13.78 -14.49 -7.17
C VAL A 31 12.76 -13.34 -7.25
N PRO A 32 11.67 -13.45 -8.01
CA PRO A 32 10.56 -12.50 -7.91
C PRO A 32 9.90 -12.60 -6.54
N SER A 33 9.46 -11.46 -5.99
CA SER A 33 8.69 -11.44 -4.74
C SER A 33 7.27 -11.94 -5.01
N ASP A 34 6.80 -12.91 -4.23
CA ASP A 34 5.40 -13.38 -4.29
C ASP A 34 4.43 -12.47 -3.52
N CYS A 35 4.94 -11.38 -2.95
CA CYS A 35 4.22 -10.41 -2.12
C CYS A 35 3.30 -9.47 -2.92
N ASP A 36 3.12 -9.72 -4.22
CA ASP A 36 2.34 -8.87 -5.11
C ASP A 36 0.88 -8.78 -4.62
N GLN A 37 0.35 -9.88 -4.08
CA GLN A 37 -1.01 -9.97 -3.57
C GLN A 37 -1.26 -9.05 -2.36
N GLU A 38 -0.42 -9.10 -1.32
CA GLU A 38 -0.53 -8.17 -0.18
C GLU A 38 -0.26 -6.71 -0.57
N THR A 39 0.57 -6.50 -1.59
CA THR A 39 0.91 -5.16 -2.09
C THR A 39 -0.24 -4.55 -2.88
N ASP A 40 -0.94 -5.35 -3.68
CA ASP A 40 -2.11 -4.93 -4.43
C ASP A 40 -3.27 -4.56 -3.49
N ASP A 41 -3.48 -5.37 -2.45
CA ASP A 41 -4.47 -5.10 -1.40
C ASP A 41 -4.16 -3.79 -0.64
N TYR A 42 -2.89 -3.56 -0.28
CA TYR A 42 -2.45 -2.29 0.29
C TYR A 42 -2.66 -1.12 -0.68
N LYS A 43 -2.30 -1.28 -1.96
CA LYS A 43 -2.50 -0.26 -3.00
C LYS A 43 -3.96 0.09 -3.18
N GLN A 44 -4.85 -0.91 -3.25
CA GLN A 44 -6.29 -0.69 -3.34
C GLN A 44 -6.81 0.11 -2.15
N CYS A 45 -6.40 -0.25 -0.94
CA CYS A 45 -6.77 0.50 0.26
C CYS A 45 -6.32 1.97 0.20
N ILE A 46 -5.06 2.23 -0.21
CA ILE A 46 -4.58 3.61 -0.38
C ILE A 46 -5.36 4.34 -1.46
N LEU A 47 -5.58 3.72 -2.62
CA LEU A 47 -6.27 4.33 -3.75
C LEU A 47 -7.68 4.74 -3.36
N GLU A 48 -8.43 3.85 -2.71
CA GLU A 48 -9.78 4.13 -2.22
C GLU A 48 -9.77 5.28 -1.21
N LYS A 49 -8.87 5.24 -0.22
CA LYS A 49 -8.77 6.31 0.80
C LYS A 49 -8.30 7.63 0.21
N MET A 50 -7.42 7.60 -0.79
CA MET A 50 -6.96 8.78 -1.51
C MET A 50 -8.08 9.37 -2.35
N GLU A 51 -8.90 8.55 -3.00
CA GLU A 51 -10.11 8.98 -3.70
C GLU A 51 -11.17 9.56 -2.75
N GLU A 52 -11.39 8.96 -1.58
CA GLU A 52 -12.28 9.51 -0.55
C GLU A 52 -11.79 10.87 -0.06
N MET A 53 -10.49 11.02 0.21
CA MET A 53 -9.88 12.30 0.55
C MET A 53 -10.01 13.33 -0.58
N LYS A 54 -9.95 12.88 -1.84
CA LYS A 54 -10.11 13.73 -3.03
C LYS A 54 -11.56 14.20 -3.21
N LYS A 55 -12.54 13.35 -2.91
CA LYS A 55 -13.99 13.69 -2.89
C LYS A 55 -14.38 14.54 -1.68
N ALA A 56 -13.73 14.32 -0.53
CA ALA A 56 -13.96 15.05 0.71
C ALA A 56 -13.37 16.47 0.72
N LYS A 57 -12.53 16.82 -0.26
CA LYS A 57 -12.32 18.23 -0.63
C LYS A 57 -13.46 18.62 -1.57
N PRO A 58 -14.56 19.23 -1.08
CA PRO A 58 -15.48 19.87 -2.00
C PRO A 58 -14.63 20.87 -2.78
N THR A 59 -14.54 20.69 -4.09
CA THR A 59 -14.40 21.82 -4.98
C THR A 59 -15.57 22.74 -4.67
N GLU A 60 -15.34 23.66 -3.74
CA GLU A 60 -15.94 24.98 -3.77
C GLU A 60 -15.68 25.53 -5.16
N LYS A 61 -16.66 25.33 -6.05
CA LYS A 61 -17.12 26.26 -7.07
C LYS A 61 -18.45 25.74 -7.62
N LYS A 62 -19.49 26.04 -6.84
CA LYS A 62 -20.91 26.22 -7.21
C LYS A 62 -21.03 27.54 -8.02
N PRO A 63 -22.22 27.89 -8.53
CA PRO A 63 -23.09 27.29 -9.54
C PRO A 63 -22.77 27.74 -10.99
#